data_AF-A0A8J3F601-F1
#
_entry.id   AF-A0A8J3F601-F1
#
_cell.length_a   1.000
_cell.length_b   1.000
_cell.length_c   1.000
_cell.angle_alpha   90.00
_cell.angle_beta   90.00
_cell.angle_gamma   90.00
#
_symmetry.space_group_name_H-M   'P 1'
#
loop_
_entity.id
_entity.type
_entity.pdbx_description
1 polymer ?
#
loop_
_entity_poly.entity_id
_entity_poly.type
_entity_poly.pdbx_seq_one_letter_code
_entity_poly.pdbx_strand_id
1 'polypeptide(L)'
;MASNTSKTARASVRAGQAGQGGALSVLGEFKYLIPLNGGKHAYVRNLTNGKTTHLSTSSDAFVEEIRVLAAAGHGTKIRAELAALAEANPEHPWADAEARLVSAGVFEG
;
A
#
# COMPACT_ATOMS: atom_id res chain seq x y z
N MET A 1 12.35 40.99 -17.22
CA MET A 1 12.86 39.61 -17.39
C MET A 1 11.70 38.65 -17.20
N ALA A 2 11.31 37.90 -18.23
CA ALA A 2 10.14 37.01 -18.21
C ALA A 2 10.46 35.71 -17.45
N SER A 3 9.66 35.40 -16.43
CA SER A 3 9.75 34.16 -15.65
C SER A 3 9.23 32.98 -16.47
N ASN A 4 10.13 32.24 -17.12
CA ASN A 4 9.84 30.94 -17.73
C ASN A 4 9.56 29.90 -16.63
N THR A 5 8.33 29.93 -16.10
CA THR A 5 7.84 28.90 -15.19
C THR A 5 7.38 27.72 -16.04
N SER A 6 8.16 26.64 -16.04
CA SER A 6 7.92 25.44 -16.84
C SER A 6 6.51 24.86 -16.58
N LYS A 7 5.75 24.60 -17.66
CA LYS A 7 4.39 24.01 -17.62
C LYS A 7 4.35 22.61 -17.01
N THR A 8 5.49 21.95 -16.80
CA THR A 8 5.60 20.66 -16.12
C THR A 8 5.46 20.75 -14.60
N ALA A 9 5.73 21.90 -13.99
CA ALA A 9 5.62 22.07 -12.54
C ALA A 9 4.16 22.11 -12.05
N ARG A 10 3.20 22.43 -12.93
CA ARG A 10 1.78 22.58 -12.55
C ARG A 10 0.97 21.28 -12.68
N ALA A 11 1.48 20.30 -13.43
CA ALA A 11 0.84 19.00 -13.61
C ALA A 11 1.07 18.04 -12.43
N SER A 12 2.25 18.11 -11.78
CA SER A 12 2.55 17.31 -10.59
C SER A 12 1.72 17.71 -9.37
N VAL A 13 1.40 18.99 -9.23
CA VAL A 13 0.62 19.51 -8.08
C VAL A 13 -0.85 19.10 -8.17
N ARG A 14 -1.40 18.94 -9.39
CA ARG A 14 -2.82 18.60 -9.59
C ARG A 14 -3.12 17.09 -9.47
N ALA A 15 -2.13 16.23 -9.72
CA ALA A 15 -2.26 14.79 -9.50
C ALA A 15 -2.25 14.39 -8.00
N GLY A 16 -1.74 15.27 -7.11
CA GLY A 16 -1.76 15.05 -5.66
C GLY A 16 -3.05 15.49 -4.95
N GLN A 17 -4.00 16.11 -5.64
CA GLN A 17 -5.23 16.66 -5.04
C GLN A 17 -6.52 15.88 -5.38
N ALA A 18 -6.49 14.93 -6.32
CA ALA A 18 -7.69 14.22 -6.78
C ALA A 18 -8.00 12.93 -5.98
N GLY A 19 -7.35 12.71 -4.84
CA GLY A 19 -7.54 11.52 -3.99
C GLY A 19 -7.64 11.82 -2.49
N GLN A 20 -7.95 13.08 -2.12
CA GLN A 20 -8.20 13.48 -0.73
C GLN A 20 -9.55 12.93 -0.24
N GLY A 21 -9.60 11.63 0.01
CA GLY A 21 -10.75 10.92 0.55
C GLY A 21 -10.30 9.57 1.08
N GLY A 22 -9.61 9.57 2.21
CA GLY A 22 -9.20 8.36 2.94
C GLY A 22 -7.69 8.23 3.14
N ALA A 23 -7.24 8.47 4.38
CA ALA A 23 -5.99 7.96 4.96
C ALA A 23 -4.61 8.56 4.56
N LEU A 24 -4.47 9.89 4.57
CA LEU A 24 -3.15 10.56 4.69
C LEU A 24 -2.94 11.32 6.02
N SER A 25 -3.61 10.91 7.09
CA SER A 25 -3.12 11.14 8.46
C SER A 25 -2.29 9.91 8.82
N VAL A 26 -1.02 9.97 9.23
CA VAL A 26 -0.52 10.58 10.47
C VAL A 26 0.99 10.81 10.32
N LEU A 27 1.50 11.94 10.83
CA LEU A 27 2.92 12.34 10.94
C LEU A 27 3.79 11.43 11.86
N GLY A 28 3.47 10.14 11.97
CA GLY A 28 4.17 9.19 12.83
C GLY A 28 3.79 7.71 12.64
N GLU A 29 2.81 7.39 11.78
CA GLU A 29 2.41 6.01 11.51
C GLU A 29 2.82 5.62 10.09
N PHE A 30 3.78 4.70 9.97
CA PHE A 30 4.24 4.20 8.67
C PHE A 30 3.19 3.23 8.11
N LYS A 31 2.63 3.55 6.94
CA LYS A 31 1.81 2.62 6.15
C LYS A 31 2.70 1.59 5.48
N TYR A 32 2.34 0.31 5.61
CA TYR A 32 3.02 -0.78 4.90
C TYR A 32 2.49 -0.91 3.47
N LEU A 33 1.21 -0.59 3.26
CA LEU A 33 0.50 -0.77 2.01
C LEU A 33 -0.02 0.57 1.51
N ILE A 34 0.49 1.01 0.36
CA ILE A 34 -0.06 2.18 -0.33
C ILE A 34 -0.89 1.66 -1.51
N PRO A 35 -2.23 1.75 -1.46
CA PRO A 35 -3.11 1.19 -2.47
C PRO A 35 -2.97 1.93 -3.80
N LEU A 36 -2.99 1.19 -4.91
CA LEU A 36 -2.93 1.72 -6.27
C LEU A 36 -3.99 1.04 -7.15
N ASN A 37 -4.47 1.76 -8.17
CA ASN A 37 -5.36 1.20 -9.20
C ASN A 37 -6.57 0.41 -8.60
N GLY A 38 -7.25 1.02 -7.62
CA GLY A 38 -8.37 0.38 -6.93
C GLY A 38 -8.00 -0.91 -6.20
N GLY A 39 -6.82 -0.94 -5.59
CA GLY A 39 -6.34 -2.09 -4.82
C GLY A 39 -5.83 -3.28 -5.63
N LYS A 40 -5.78 -3.19 -6.97
CA LYS A 40 -5.15 -4.21 -7.82
C LYS A 40 -3.64 -4.25 -7.65
N HIS A 41 -3.05 -3.12 -7.27
CA HIS A 41 -1.64 -3.02 -6.97
C HIS A 41 -1.44 -2.29 -5.64
N ALA A 42 -0.26 -2.48 -5.06
CA ALA A 42 0.18 -1.74 -3.88
C ALA A 42 1.67 -1.41 -4.00
N TYR A 43 2.07 -0.28 -3.43
CA TYR A 43 3.44 -0.18 -2.95
C TYR A 43 3.52 -0.85 -1.59
N VAL A 44 4.39 -1.87 -1.49
CA VAL A 44 4.73 -2.51 -0.22
C VAL A 44 6.01 -1.87 0.30
N ARG A 45 5.91 -1.18 1.43
CA ARG A 45 7.08 -0.60 2.10
C ARG A 45 7.68 -1.61 3.05
N ASN A 46 8.85 -2.12 2.69
CA ASN A 46 9.57 -3.07 3.50
C ASN A 46 10.52 -2.33 4.46
N LEU A 47 10.15 -2.33 5.75
CA LEU A 47 10.93 -1.67 6.80
C LEU A 47 12.19 -2.44 7.20
N THR A 48 12.32 -3.72 6.84
CA THR A 48 13.50 -4.53 7.16
C THR A 48 14.67 -4.24 6.23
N ASN A 49 14.40 -3.76 5.02
CA ASN A 49 15.41 -3.46 4.01
C ASN A 49 15.34 -2.03 3.44
N GLY A 50 14.35 -1.23 3.87
CA GLY A 50 14.15 0.16 3.44
C GLY A 50 13.61 0.33 2.02
N LYS A 51 13.24 -0.76 1.32
CA LYS A 51 12.74 -0.70 -0.06
C LYS A 51 11.23 -0.50 -0.10
N THR A 52 10.75 0.09 -1.19
CA THR A 52 9.32 0.19 -1.50
C THR A 52 9.10 -0.44 -2.86
N THR A 53 8.38 -1.57 -2.90
CA THR A 53 8.21 -2.39 -4.10
C THR A 53 6.79 -2.26 -4.63
N HIS A 54 6.63 -2.03 -5.93
CA HIS A 54 5.32 -2.04 -6.58
C HIS A 54 4.93 -3.47 -6.95
N LEU A 55 3.83 -3.98 -6.38
CA LEU A 55 3.39 -5.35 -6.55
C LEU A 55 1.90 -5.41 -6.88
N SER A 56 1.50 -6.40 -7.68
CA SER A 56 0.09 -6.78 -7.82
C SER A 56 -0.38 -7.49 -6.56
N THR A 57 -1.51 -7.10 -5.99
CA THR A 57 -2.05 -7.71 -4.75
C THR A 57 -2.45 -9.17 -4.95
N SER A 58 -2.66 -9.58 -6.20
CA SER A 58 -2.93 -10.97 -6.60
C SER A 58 -1.69 -11.82 -6.91
N SER A 59 -0.48 -11.23 -6.89
CA SER A 59 0.75 -11.94 -7.28
C SER A 59 1.40 -12.72 -6.13
N ASP A 60 2.16 -13.76 -6.46
CA ASP A 60 2.98 -14.48 -5.47
C ASP A 60 4.06 -13.59 -4.88
N ALA A 61 4.62 -12.66 -5.66
CA ALA A 61 5.59 -11.69 -5.17
C ALA A 61 5.02 -10.82 -4.04
N PHE A 62 3.74 -10.47 -4.08
CA PHE A 62 3.07 -9.78 -2.98
C PHE A 62 2.98 -10.67 -1.74
N VAL A 63 2.60 -11.94 -1.90
CA VAL A 63 2.57 -12.90 -0.78
C VAL A 63 3.93 -13.05 -0.11
N GLU A 64 5.00 -13.21 -0.90
CA GLU A 64 6.36 -13.37 -0.37
C GLU A 64 6.86 -12.09 0.33
N GLU A 65 6.62 -10.92 -0.24
CA GLU A 65 7.02 -9.66 0.39
C GLU A 65 6.33 -9.45 1.75
N ILE A 66 5.04 -9.78 1.84
CA ILE A 66 4.30 -9.71 3.10
C ILE A 66 4.76 -10.80 4.08
N ARG A 67 5.13 -11.99 3.61
CA ARG A 67 5.72 -13.04 4.45
C ARG A 67 7.02 -12.60 5.08
N VAL A 68 7.90 -11.95 4.32
CA VAL A 68 9.16 -11.39 4.86
C VAL A 68 8.88 -10.40 5.99
N LEU A 69 7.88 -9.52 5.81
CA LEU A 69 7.50 -8.56 6.84
C LEU A 69 6.82 -9.22 8.06
N ALA A 70 5.97 -10.22 7.83
CA ALA A 70 5.33 -10.97 8.89
C ALA A 70 6.34 -11.71 9.76
N ALA A 71 7.31 -12.40 9.14
CA ALA A 71 8.42 -13.07 9.83
C ALA A 71 9.31 -12.10 10.63
N ALA A 72 9.32 -10.81 10.27
CA ALA A 72 10.01 -9.76 11.01
C ALA A 72 9.15 -9.12 12.13
N GLY A 73 7.98 -9.69 12.44
CA GLY A 73 7.09 -9.21 13.51
C GLY A 73 6.13 -8.09 13.10
N HIS A 74 5.99 -7.81 11.80
CA HIS A 74 5.06 -6.78 11.31
C HIS A 74 3.69 -7.32 10.88
N GLY A 75 3.46 -8.64 10.98
CA GLY A 75 2.26 -9.31 10.47
C GLY A 75 0.95 -8.75 11.04
N THR A 76 0.87 -8.55 12.37
CA THR A 76 -0.32 -8.02 13.03
C THR A 76 -0.71 -6.63 12.51
N LYS A 77 0.27 -5.74 12.29
CA LYS A 77 0.02 -4.39 11.78
C LYS A 77 -0.44 -4.40 10.32
N ILE A 78 0.20 -5.23 9.49
CA ILE A 78 -0.18 -5.39 8.08
C ILE A 78 -1.59 -5.96 7.97
N ARG A 79 -1.95 -6.96 8.77
CA ARG A 79 -3.31 -7.52 8.78
C ARG A 79 -4.35 -6.48 9.18
N ALA A 80 -4.06 -5.67 10.20
CA ALA A 80 -4.95 -4.56 10.59
C ALA A 80 -5.09 -3.53 9.46
N GLU A 81 -4.03 -3.24 8.71
CA GLU A 81 -4.07 -2.33 7.57
C GLU A 81 -4.89 -2.89 6.40
N LEU A 82 -4.76 -4.19 6.10
CA LEU A 82 -5.59 -4.88 5.09
C LEU A 82 -7.08 -4.83 5.44
N ALA A 83 -7.42 -5.11 6.71
CA ALA A 83 -8.80 -5.05 7.18
C ALA A 83 -9.37 -3.63 7.04
N ALA A 84 -8.59 -2.60 7.42
CA ALA A 84 -8.99 -1.21 7.26
C ALA A 84 -9.17 -0.81 5.78
N LEU A 85 -8.31 -1.31 4.88
CA LEU A 85 -8.44 -1.07 3.45
C LEU A 85 -9.69 -1.73 2.85
N ALA A 86 -10.03 -2.94 3.30
CA ALA A 86 -11.24 -3.66 2.89
C ALA A 86 -12.52 -2.99 3.41
N GLU A 87 -12.52 -2.51 4.65
CA GLU A 87 -13.66 -1.77 5.22
C GLU A 87 -13.89 -0.43 4.50
N ALA A 88 -12.81 0.32 4.23
CA ALA A 88 -12.89 1.62 3.60
C ALA A 88 -13.22 1.55 2.09
N ASN A 89 -12.92 0.43 1.43
CA ASN A 89 -13.14 0.25 -0.01
C ASN A 89 -13.63 -1.20 -0.31
N PRO A 90 -14.89 -1.54 0.01
CA PRO A 90 -15.42 -2.89 -0.14
C PRO A 90 -15.40 -3.43 -1.58
N GLU A 91 -15.36 -2.55 -2.58
CA GLU A 91 -15.30 -2.87 -4.01
C GLU A 91 -13.88 -3.21 -4.52
N HIS A 92 -12.85 -2.95 -3.71
CA HIS A 92 -11.47 -3.28 -4.03
C HIS A 92 -11.12 -4.70 -3.54
N PRO A 93 -10.15 -5.39 -4.18
CA PRO A 93 -9.85 -6.79 -3.89
C PRO A 93 -9.02 -7.01 -2.61
N TRP A 94 -9.21 -6.19 -1.57
CA TRP A 94 -8.44 -6.28 -0.32
C TRP A 94 -8.81 -7.49 0.52
N ALA A 95 -10.10 -7.85 0.57
CA ALA A 95 -10.55 -9.08 1.23
C ALA A 95 -9.96 -10.33 0.57
N ASP A 96 -9.91 -10.36 -0.78
CA ASP A 96 -9.29 -11.46 -1.53
C ASP A 96 -7.77 -11.52 -1.29
N ALA A 97 -7.10 -10.36 -1.25
CA ALA A 97 -5.68 -10.28 -0.94
C ALA A 97 -5.37 -10.80 0.47
N GLU A 98 -6.17 -10.42 1.48
CA GLU A 98 -6.03 -10.94 2.84
C GLU A 98 -6.29 -12.46 2.88
N ALA A 99 -7.36 -12.94 2.26
CA ALA A 99 -7.69 -14.36 2.20
C ALA A 99 -6.56 -15.19 1.56
N ARG A 100 -5.92 -14.68 0.50
CA ARG A 100 -4.74 -15.30 -0.12
C ARG A 100 -3.57 -15.39 0.85
N LEU A 101 -3.28 -14.34 1.60
CA LEU A 101 -2.20 -14.33 2.60
C LEU A 101 -2.48 -15.32 3.74
N VAL A 102 -3.73 -15.38 4.22
CA VAL A 102 -4.15 -16.37 5.23
C VAL A 102 -3.98 -17.80 4.69
N SER A 103 -4.46 -18.05 3.47
CA SER A 103 -4.36 -19.38 2.84
C SER A 103 -2.91 -19.80 2.60
N ALA A 104 -2.01 -18.84 2.41
CA ALA A 104 -0.58 -19.07 2.25
C ALA A 104 0.19 -19.15 3.59
N GLY A 105 -0.51 -19.18 4.73
CA GLY A 105 0.08 -19.31 6.07
C GLY A 105 0.91 -18.10 6.50
N VAL A 106 0.73 -16.93 5.88
CA VAL A 106 1.63 -15.77 6.08
C VAL A 106 1.63 -15.24 7.52
N PHE A 107 0.53 -15.44 8.25
CA PHE A 107 0.32 -14.88 9.58
C PHE A 107 0.33 -15.93 10.71
N GLU A 108 0.87 -17.12 10.48
CA GLU A 108 0.90 -18.22 11.46
C GLU A 108 2.20 -18.30 12.29
N GLY A 109 3.18 -17.44 11.99
CA GLY A 109 4.51 -17.39 12.63
C GLY A 109 4.66 -16.37 13.75
#